data_AF-A0A0X3Y412-F1
#
_entry.id   AF-A0A0X3Y412-F1
#
_cell.length_a   1.000
_cell.length_b   1.000
_cell.length_c   1.000
_cell.angle_alpha   90.00
_cell.angle_beta   90.00
_cell.angle_gamma   90.00
#
_symmetry.space_group_name_H-M   'P 1'
#
loop_
_entity.id
_entity.type
_entity.pdbx_description
1 polymer ?
#
loop_
_entity_poly.entity_id
_entity_poly.type
_entity_poly.pdbx_seq_one_letter_code
_entity_poly.pdbx_strand_id
1 'polypeptide(L)'
;MHKILKISVILPYYEARYTLNRKIEIKSNSGNSLSSEYENEKVKEIIYKQTGFSDYSYIIITESQREICISEQQPGLQIIKGDEDVEV
;
A
#
# COMPACT_ATOMS: atom_id res chain seq x y z
N MET A 1 -0.38 13.56 -14.39
CA MET A 1 -1.37 12.71 -13.70
C MET A 1 -0.65 12.12 -12.50
N HIS A 2 -1.02 12.50 -11.28
CA HIS A 2 -0.22 12.13 -10.12
C HIS A 2 -0.23 10.61 -9.88
N LYS A 3 0.96 10.02 -9.80
CA LYS A 3 1.16 8.59 -9.52
C LYS A 3 0.99 8.36 -8.02
N ILE A 4 0.44 7.21 -7.63
CA ILE A 4 0.34 6.83 -6.23
C ILE A 4 1.70 6.31 -5.78
N LEU A 5 2.35 7.04 -4.88
CA LEU A 5 3.69 6.71 -4.38
C LEU A 5 3.65 5.82 -3.15
N LYS A 6 2.64 6.03 -2.31
CA LYS A 6 2.48 5.30 -1.05
C LYS A 6 1.02 5.18 -0.66
N ILE A 7 0.67 4.00 -0.15
CA ILE A 7 -0.57 3.74 0.56
C ILE A 7 -0.24 3.31 1.99
N SER A 8 -1.04 3.74 2.95
CA SER A 8 -0.94 3.25 4.33
C SER A 8 -2.32 3.00 4.90
N VAL A 9 -2.42 1.98 5.74
CA VAL A 9 -3.62 1.70 6.53
C VAL A 9 -3.20 1.81 7.99
N ILE A 10 -3.71 2.84 8.67
CA ILE A 10 -3.38 3.16 10.06
C ILE A 10 -4.62 2.96 10.92
N LEU A 11 -4.61 1.91 11.72
CA LEU A 11 -5.67 1.53 12.64
C LEU A 11 -5.09 1.45 14.06
N PRO A 12 -5.95 1.44 15.11
CA PRO A 12 -5.48 1.15 16.46
C PRO A 12 -4.70 -0.16 16.49
N TYR A 13 -3.46 -0.10 16.98
CA TYR A 13 -2.55 -1.24 17.12
C TYR A 13 -2.05 -1.87 15.81
N TYR A 14 -2.34 -1.27 14.65
CA TYR A 14 -1.98 -1.82 13.35
C TYR A 14 -1.62 -0.73 12.33
N GLU A 15 -0.44 -0.85 11.73
CA GLU A 15 -0.03 -0.04 10.60
C GLU A 15 0.49 -0.92 9.47
N ALA A 16 -0.09 -0.78 8.28
CA ALA A 16 0.46 -1.33 7.04
C ALA A 16 0.88 -0.20 6.11
N ARG A 17 2.09 -0.28 5.55
CA ARG A 17 2.65 0.72 4.64
C ARG A 17 3.15 0.04 3.38
N TYR A 18 2.67 0.56 2.25
CA TYR A 18 2.98 0.09 0.90
C TYR A 18 3.57 1.27 0.14
N THR A 19 4.89 1.34 0.04
CA THR A 19 5.60 2.44 -0.63
C THR A 19 6.30 1.90 -1.86
N LEU A 20 6.14 2.55 -3.01
CA LEU A 20 6.81 2.16 -4.26
C LEU A 20 8.30 1.92 -4.03
N ASN A 21 8.82 0.86 -4.64
CA ASN A 21 10.23 0.43 -4.60
C ASN A 21 10.77 0.14 -3.19
N ARG A 22 9.90 0.02 -2.17
CA ARG A 22 10.27 -0.35 -0.80
C ARG A 22 9.60 -1.65 -0.39
N LYS A 23 10.19 -2.27 0.64
CA LYS A 23 9.60 -3.43 1.29
C LYS A 23 8.26 -3.08 1.93
N ILE A 24 7.33 -4.03 1.93
CA ILE A 24 6.07 -3.91 2.65
C ILE A 24 6.38 -3.90 4.15
N GLU A 25 5.81 -2.92 4.85
CA GLU A 25 5.96 -2.81 6.30
C GLU A 25 4.60 -3.00 6.97
N ILE A 26 4.44 -4.07 7.76
CA ILE A 26 3.25 -4.29 8.58
C ILE A 26 3.69 -4.42 10.03
N LYS A 27 3.32 -3.44 10.86
CA LYS A 27 3.76 -3.33 12.25
C LYS A 27 2.57 -3.18 13.18
N SER A 28 2.71 -3.67 14.40
CA SER A 28 1.85 -3.24 15.50
C SER A 28 2.33 -1.89 16.04
N ASN A 29 1.48 -1.21 16.81
CA ASN A 29 1.88 0.02 17.52
C ASN A 29 3.01 -0.21 18.54
N SER A 30 3.29 -1.47 18.91
CA SER A 30 4.44 -1.84 19.75
C SER A 30 5.75 -2.03 18.96
N GLY A 31 5.73 -1.79 17.65
CA GLY A 31 6.89 -1.91 16.76
C GLY A 31 7.18 -3.35 16.28
N ASN A 32 6.38 -4.33 16.67
CA ASN A 32 6.57 -5.72 16.26
C ASN A 32 6.07 -5.91 14.83
N SER A 33 6.85 -6.62 14.01
CA SER A 33 6.39 -7.07 12.69
C SER A 33 5.21 -8.02 12.87
N LEU A 34 4.09 -7.75 12.21
CA LEU A 34 2.86 -8.55 12.33
C LEU A 34 2.75 -9.63 11.25
N SER A 35 3.60 -9.61 10.23
CA SER A 35 3.53 -10.59 9.15
C SER A 35 4.90 -10.87 8.56
N SER A 36 5.33 -12.13 8.67
CA SER A 36 6.47 -12.67 7.94
C SER A 36 6.16 -12.97 6.48
N GLU A 37 4.88 -13.03 6.09
CA GLU A 37 4.44 -13.37 4.74
C GLU A 37 4.94 -12.35 3.70
N TYR A 38 5.06 -11.08 4.09
CA TYR A 38 5.44 -9.97 3.21
C TYR A 38 6.81 -9.38 3.53
N GLU A 39 7.58 -9.97 4.45
CA GLU A 39 8.83 -9.38 4.98
C GLU A 39 9.91 -9.13 3.91
N ASN A 40 9.86 -9.86 2.81
CA ASN A 40 10.75 -9.71 1.66
C ASN A 40 10.07 -9.18 0.40
N GLU A 41 8.77 -8.88 0.47
CA GLU A 41 8.03 -8.35 -0.66
C GLU A 41 8.27 -6.86 -0.81
N LYS A 42 8.58 -6.43 -2.04
CA LYS A 42 8.71 -5.02 -2.42
C LYS A 42 7.56 -4.61 -3.30
N VAL A 43 7.05 -3.40 -3.08
CA VAL A 43 6.00 -2.82 -3.93
C VAL A 43 6.60 -2.39 -5.25
N LYS A 44 6.07 -2.94 -6.34
CA LYS A 44 6.43 -2.58 -7.72
C LYS A 44 5.53 -1.48 -8.26
N GLU A 45 4.23 -1.61 -8.04
CA GLU A 45 3.23 -0.71 -8.61
C GLU A 45 2.03 -0.56 -7.68
N ILE A 46 1.36 0.59 -7.76
CA ILE A 46 0.09 0.84 -7.08
C ILE A 46 -0.90 1.41 -8.10
N ILE A 47 -1.99 0.69 -8.33
CA ILE A 47 -3.01 1.02 -9.32
C ILE A 47 -4.32 1.31 -8.61
N TYR A 48 -5.05 2.33 -9.03
CA TYR A 48 -6.43 2.56 -8.61
C TYR A 48 -7.37 2.13 -9.73
N LYS A 49 -8.22 1.13 -9.48
CA LYS A 49 -9.15 0.61 -10.50
C LYS A 49 -10.49 0.24 -9.90
N GLN A 50 -11.51 0.26 -10.76
CA GLN A 50 -12.85 -0.20 -10.43
C GLN A 50 -12.82 -1.73 -10.25
N THR A 51 -13.34 -2.21 -9.13
CA THR A 51 -13.41 -3.64 -8.78
C THR A 51 -14.84 -4.16 -8.68
N GLY A 52 -15.84 -3.28 -8.63
CA GLY A 52 -17.27 -3.62 -8.61
C GLY A 52 -18.12 -2.57 -9.34
N PHE A 53 -19.45 -2.70 -9.29
CA PHE A 53 -20.36 -1.78 -10.00
C PHE A 53 -20.17 -0.32 -9.59
N SER A 54 -19.91 -0.08 -8.30
CA SER A 54 -19.60 1.25 -7.74
C SER A 54 -18.39 1.22 -6.80
N ASP A 55 -17.64 0.12 -6.76
CA ASP A 55 -16.55 -0.07 -5.81
C ASP A 55 -15.21 0.12 -6.51
N TYR A 56 -14.36 0.99 -5.95
CA TYR A 56 -12.98 1.12 -6.36
C TYR A 56 -12.01 0.59 -5.30
N SER A 57 -10.88 0.10 -5.78
CA SER A 57 -9.82 -0.41 -4.92
C SER A 57 -8.45 0.03 -5.40
N TYR A 58 -7.54 0.10 -4.44
CA TYR A 58 -6.12 0.22 -4.67
C TYR A 58 -5.51 -1.17 -4.74
N ILE A 59 -4.89 -1.48 -5.86
CA ILE A 59 -4.19 -2.74 -6.11
C ILE A 59 -2.70 -2.47 -6.01
N ILE A 60 -2.09 -3.06 -4.99
CA ILE A 60 -0.64 -3.01 -4.77
C ILE A 60 -0.07 -4.27 -5.41
N ILE A 61 0.78 -4.10 -6.41
CA ILE A 61 1.47 -5.19 -7.10
C ILE A 61 2.89 -5.26 -6.56
N THR A 62 3.32 -6.44 -6.13
CA THR A 62 4.69 -6.66 -5.64
C THR A 62 5.63 -7.10 -6.75
N GLU A 63 6.94 -7.07 -6.50
CA GLU A 63 7.95 -7.62 -7.42
C GLU A 63 7.73 -9.11 -7.73
N SER A 64 7.19 -9.88 -6.76
CA SER A 64 6.83 -11.29 -6.96
C SER A 64 5.48 -11.50 -7.66
N GLN A 65 4.85 -10.43 -8.16
CA GLN A 65 3.55 -10.44 -8.84
C GLN A 65 2.37 -10.81 -7.93
N ARG A 66 2.51 -10.65 -6.61
CA ARG A 66 1.37 -10.72 -5.69
C ARG A 66 0.55 -9.44 -5.78
N GLU A 67 -0.77 -9.60 -5.71
CA GLU A 67 -1.70 -8.48 -5.65
C GLU A 67 -2.29 -8.37 -4.24
N ILE A 68 -2.18 -7.19 -3.65
CA ILE A 68 -2.85 -6.83 -2.40
C ILE A 68 -3.92 -5.80 -2.74
N CYS A 69 -5.17 -6.14 -2.44
CA CYS A 69 -6.33 -5.30 -2.72
C CYS A 69 -6.76 -4.55 -1.46
N ILE A 70 -6.86 -3.22 -1.55
CA ILE A 70 -7.35 -2.36 -0.49
C ILE A 70 -8.54 -1.57 -1.02
N SER A 71 -9.71 -1.77 -0.43
CA SER A 71 -10.91 -1.00 -0.77
C SER A 71 -10.68 0.49 -0.54
N GLU A 72 -11.24 1.34 -1.40
CA GLU A 72 -11.25 2.80 -1.17
C GLU A 72 -11.95 3.20 0.14
N GLN A 73 -12.85 2.35 0.63
CA GLN A 73 -13.62 2.56 1.87
C GLN A 73 -12.86 2.06 3.11
N GLN A 74 -11.63 1.57 2.96
CA GLN A 74 -10.82 1.04 4.06
C GLN A 74 -10.62 2.12 5.13
N PRO A 75 -11.03 1.88 6.39
CA PRO A 75 -10.75 2.80 7.48
C PRO A 75 -9.25 2.97 7.71
N GLY A 76 -8.84 4.20 8.03
CA GLY A 76 -7.43 4.51 8.27
C GLY A 76 -6.57 4.60 7.01
N LEU A 77 -7.19 4.58 5.82
CA LEU A 77 -6.49 4.68 4.55
C LEU A 77 -5.90 6.09 4.35
N GLN A 78 -4.60 6.14 4.09
CA GLN A 78 -3.85 7.32 3.69
C GLN A 78 -3.17 7.07 2.35
N ILE A 79 -3.28 8.03 1.44
CA ILE A 79 -2.72 7.92 0.08
C ILE A 79 -1.83 9.13 -0.17
N ILE A 80 -0.58 8.88 -0.56
CA ILE A 80 0.35 9.92 -0.98
C ILE A 80 0.54 9.77 -2.49
N LYS A 81 0.23 10.85 -3.20
CA LYS A 81 0.40 10.98 -4.65
C LYS A 81 1.49 12.01 -4.92
N GLY A 82 2.22 11.83 -6.01
CA GLY A 82 3.23 12.79 -6.44
C GLY A 82 3.54 12.63 -7.94
N ASP A 83 4.45 13.46 -8.42
CA ASP A 83 4.99 13.38 -9.77
C ASP A 83 6.32 12.60 -9.74
N GLU A 84 6.69 11.95 -10.84
CA GLU A 84 7.87 11.05 -10.91
C GLU A 84 9.22 11.77 -10.71
N ASP A 85 9.25 13.10 -10.63
CA ASP A 85 10.46 13.93 -10.56
C ASP A 85 10.68 14.58 -9.18
N VAL A 86 10.85 13.76 -8.14
CA VAL A 86 11.51 14.25 -6.92
C VAL A 86 12.67 13.30 -6.58
N GLU A 87 13.72 13.38 -7.38
CA GLU A 87 15.07 13.04 -6.93
C GLU A 87 15.42 14.00 -5.79
N VAL A 88 15.67 13.45 -4.59
CA VAL A 88 16.35 14.16 -3.49
C VAL A 88 17.66 13.45 -3.21
#